data_AF-A0A0G1QT02-F1
#
_entry.id   AF-A0A0G1QT02-F1
#
_cell.length_a   1.000
_cell.length_b   1.000
_cell.length_c   1.000
_cell.angle_alpha   90.00
_cell.angle_beta   90.00
_cell.angle_gamma   90.00
#
_symmetry.space_group_name_H-M   'P 1'
#
loop_
_entity.id
_entity.type
_entity.pdbx_description
1 polymer ?
#
loop_
_entity_poly.entity_id
_entity_poly.type
_entity_poly.pdbx_seq_one_letter_code
_entity_poly.pdbx_strand_id
1 'polypeptide(L)'
;MRDIYDIWYFAKSSWDIDTEVLKVRTGKNAKECFADCIAVIEEVKDNQILQGLGELLGEKEKAWIKTYLRKEAIFLLKNYQFVLE
;
A
#
# COMPACT_ATOMS: atom_id res chain seq x y z
N MET A 1 -10.82 0.13 5.32
CA MET A 1 -9.38 0.35 5.05
C MET A 1 -9.07 0.01 3.60
N ARG A 2 -9.60 0.83 2.69
CA ARG A 2 -9.38 0.68 1.23
C ARG A 2 -7.97 1.10 0.83
N ASP A 3 -7.34 1.93 1.65
CA ASP A 3 -6.06 2.58 1.38
C ASP A 3 -4.95 1.57 1.07
N ILE A 4 -4.90 0.42 1.76
CA ILE A 4 -3.90 -0.64 1.48
C ILE A 4 -4.11 -1.26 0.11
N TYR A 5 -5.37 -1.46 -0.28
CA TYR A 5 -5.72 -1.97 -1.60
C TYR A 5 -5.38 -0.95 -2.69
N ASP A 6 -5.71 0.32 -2.46
CA ASP A 6 -5.39 1.39 -3.40
C ASP A 6 -3.86 1.52 -3.57
N ILE A 7 -3.09 1.51 -2.48
CA ILE A 7 -1.61 1.52 -2.53
C ILE A 7 -1.08 0.34 -3.34
N TRP A 8 -1.54 -0.88 -3.05
CA TRP A 8 -1.14 -2.06 -3.81
C TRP A 8 -1.51 -1.94 -5.29
N TYR A 9 -2.71 -1.46 -5.59
CA TYR A 9 -3.21 -1.34 -6.95
C TYR A 9 -2.37 -0.35 -7.77
N PHE A 10 -2.14 0.87 -7.25
CA PHE A 10 -1.33 1.88 -7.91
C PHE A 10 0.12 1.43 -8.05
N ALA A 11 0.70 0.83 -7.00
CA ALA A 11 2.07 0.36 -7.02
C ALA A 11 2.26 -0.83 -7.98
N LYS A 12 1.25 -1.71 -8.10
CA LYS A 12 1.25 -2.81 -9.07
C LYS A 12 1.12 -2.32 -10.51
N SER A 13 0.44 -1.19 -10.73
CA SER A 13 0.34 -0.56 -12.04
C SER A 13 1.63 0.15 -12.48
N SER A 14 2.68 0.16 -11.65
CA SER A 14 3.97 0.80 -11.93
C SER A 14 3.82 2.26 -12.37
N TRP A 15 2.91 2.99 -11.72
CA TRP A 15 2.75 4.42 -12.00
C TRP A 15 3.92 5.20 -11.42
N ASP A 16 4.37 6.21 -12.16
CA ASP A 16 5.36 7.16 -11.69
C ASP A 16 4.80 7.99 -10.52
N ILE A 17 5.67 8.25 -9.55
CA ILE A 17 5.33 9.04 -8.38
C ILE A 17 6.08 10.36 -8.47
N ASP A 18 5.32 11.44 -8.49
CA ASP A 18 5.86 12.79 -8.42
C ASP A 18 6.38 13.07 -7.00
N THR A 19 7.70 12.96 -6.84
CA THR A 19 8.37 13.14 -5.54
C THR A 19 8.36 14.60 -5.08
N GLU A 20 8.22 15.56 -6.00
CA GLU A 20 8.09 16.99 -5.68
C GLU A 20 6.75 17.26 -5.01
N VAL A 21 5.65 16.75 -5.59
CA VAL A 21 4.31 16.84 -4.99
C VAL A 21 4.28 16.15 -3.63
N LEU A 22 4.90 14.97 -3.53
CA LEU A 22 4.95 14.21 -2.28
C LEU A 22 5.69 15.00 -1.19
N LYS A 23 6.80 15.65 -1.53
CA LYS A 23 7.57 16.50 -0.61
C LYS A 23 6.79 17.75 -0.19
N VAL A 24 6.12 18.43 -1.11
CA VAL A 24 5.30 19.61 -0.81
C VAL A 24 4.15 19.27 0.13
N ARG A 25 3.54 18.08 -0.03
CA ARG A 25 2.37 17.66 0.76
C ARG A 25 2.73 17.10 2.13
N THR A 26 3.81 16.34 2.23
CA THR A 26 4.17 15.61 3.45
C THR A 26 5.31 16.27 4.22
N GLY A 27 6.08 17.16 3.58
CA GLY A 27 7.32 17.72 4.11
C GLY A 27 8.47 16.70 4.17
N LYS A 28 8.24 15.45 3.74
CA LYS A 28 9.18 14.33 3.82
C LYS A 28 9.67 13.95 2.43
N ASN A 29 10.84 13.32 2.36
CA ASN A 29 11.25 12.71 1.10
C ASN A 29 10.44 11.42 0.83
N ALA A 30 10.47 10.93 -0.41
CA ALA A 30 9.71 9.76 -0.82
C ALA A 30 10.03 8.52 0.05
N LYS A 31 11.31 8.31 0.38
CA LYS A 31 11.77 7.17 1.17
C LYS A 31 11.20 7.19 2.59
N GLU A 32 11.21 8.33 3.26
CA GLU A 32 10.61 8.54 4.58
C GLU A 32 9.11 8.30 4.55
N CYS A 33 8.42 8.85 3.55
CA CYS A 33 6.97 8.67 3.42
C CYS A 33 6.59 7.21 3.21
N PHE A 34 7.31 6.48 2.35
CA PHE A 34 7.05 5.06 2.15
C PHE A 34 7.41 4.23 3.39
N ALA A 35 8.44 4.60 4.15
CA ALA A 35 8.79 3.92 5.39
C ALA A 35 7.67 4.04 6.42
N ASP A 36 7.10 5.24 6.57
CA ASP A 36 5.95 5.48 7.43
C ASP A 36 4.72 4.67 6.98
N CYS A 37 4.44 4.66 5.66
CA CYS A 37 3.35 3.86 5.11
C CYS A 37 3.53 2.36 5.38
N ILE A 38 4.74 1.83 5.21
CA ILE A 38 5.05 0.42 5.49
C ILE A 38 4.79 0.11 6.97
N ALA A 39 5.28 0.94 7.89
CA ALA A 39 5.08 0.76 9.32
C ALA A 39 3.57 0.71 9.68
N VAL A 40 2.79 1.65 9.14
CA VAL A 40 1.33 1.67 9.33
C VAL A 40 0.69 0.38 8.79
N ILE A 41 1.06 -0.06 7.58
CA ILE A 41 0.50 -1.26 6.94
C ILE A 41 0.86 -2.53 7.73
N GLU A 42 2.05 -2.60 8.34
CA GLU A 42 2.49 -3.74 9.15
C GLU A 42 1.64 -3.90 10.42
N GLU A 43 1.20 -2.80 11.04
CA GLU A 43 0.34 -2.81 12.23
C GLU A 43 -1.11 -3.23 11.92
N VAL A 44 -1.53 -3.18 10.66
CA VAL A 44 -2.89 -3.56 10.27
C VAL A 44 -3.09 -5.06 10.33
N LYS A 45 -4.15 -5.49 11.03
CA LYS A 45 -4.56 -6.89 11.07
C LYS A 45 -5.27 -7.27 9.78
N ASP A 46 -5.00 -8.48 9.27
CA ASP A 46 -5.58 -8.98 8.01
C ASP A 46 -7.13 -8.93 8.00
N ASN A 47 -7.76 -9.12 9.16
CA ASN A 47 -9.22 -9.04 9.31
C ASN A 47 -9.79 -7.61 9.19
N GLN A 48 -8.98 -6.57 9.42
CA GLN A 48 -9.41 -5.17 9.30
C GLN A 48 -9.34 -4.67 7.85
N ILE A 49 -8.50 -5.29 7.02
CA ILE A 49 -8.34 -4.92 5.60
C ILE A 49 -9.65 -5.11 4.84
N LEU A 50 -10.42 -6.17 5.15
CA LEU A 50 -11.71 -6.42 4.52
C LEU A 50 -12.84 -5.51 5.01
N GLN A 51 -12.67 -4.74 6.09
CA GLN A 51 -13.71 -3.79 6.52
C GLN A 51 -13.93 -2.72 5.45
N GLY A 52 -15.10 -2.77 4.81
CA GLY A 52 -15.54 -1.89 3.72
C GLY A 52 -15.26 -2.41 2.30
N LEU A 53 -14.39 -3.41 2.12
CA LEU A 53 -14.10 -4.04 0.82
C LEU A 53 -14.79 -5.40 0.66
N GLY A 54 -15.01 -6.12 1.77
CA GLY A 54 -15.54 -7.48 1.75
C GLY A 54 -16.98 -7.61 1.24
N GLU A 55 -17.76 -6.53 1.20
CA GLU A 55 -19.14 -6.55 0.65
C GLU A 55 -19.15 -6.50 -0.88
N LEU A 56 -18.08 -6.01 -1.51
CA LEU A 56 -17.97 -5.82 -2.96
C LEU A 56 -17.21 -6.95 -3.67
N LEU A 57 -16.55 -7.83 -2.91
CA LEU A 57 -15.61 -8.83 -3.43
C LEU A 57 -16.14 -10.25 -3.30
N GLY A 58 -15.75 -11.13 -4.22
CA GLY A 58 -16.02 -12.56 -4.12
C GLY A 58 -15.22 -13.24 -3.01
N GLU A 59 -15.66 -14.44 -2.58
CA GLU A 59 -14.98 -15.21 -1.51
C GLU A 59 -13.50 -15.52 -1.83
N LYS A 60 -13.17 -15.75 -3.11
CA LYS A 60 -11.77 -15.97 -3.55
C LYS A 60 -10.90 -14.73 -3.34
N GLU A 61 -11.40 -13.56 -3.72
CA GLU A 61 -10.68 -12.29 -3.56
C GLU A 61 -10.52 -11.94 -2.08
N LYS A 62 -11.54 -12.18 -1.24
CA LYS A 62 -11.43 -11.98 0.21
C LYS A 62 -10.34 -12.86 0.83
N ALA A 63 -10.26 -14.13 0.43
CA ALA A 63 -9.23 -15.04 0.89
C ALA A 63 -7.83 -14.57 0.45
N TRP A 64 -7.70 -14.10 -0.78
CA TRP A 64 -6.45 -13.56 -1.29
C TRP A 64 -6.05 -12.27 -0.53
N ILE A 65 -6.97 -11.33 -0.32
CA ILE A 65 -6.68 -10.06 0.38
C ILE A 65 -6.16 -10.31 1.79
N LYS A 66 -6.80 -11.22 2.54
CA LYS A 66 -6.39 -11.57 3.90
C LYS A 66 -5.00 -12.21 3.97
N THR A 67 -4.54 -12.84 2.90
CA THR A 67 -3.33 -13.66 2.91
C THR A 67 -2.14 -12.98 2.26
N TYR A 68 -2.39 -12.20 1.20
CA TYR A 68 -1.36 -11.70 0.29
C TYR A 68 -1.31 -10.19 0.18
N LEU A 69 -2.45 -9.47 0.20
CA LEU A 69 -2.48 -8.03 -0.12
C LEU A 69 -1.49 -7.22 0.71
N ARG A 70 -1.46 -7.43 2.03
CA ARG A 70 -0.53 -6.72 2.93
C ARG A 70 0.94 -6.99 2.55
N LYS A 71 1.30 -8.26 2.32
CA LYS A 71 2.66 -8.66 1.97
C LYS A 71 3.09 -8.08 0.62
N GLU A 72 2.20 -8.14 -0.36
CA GLU A 72 2.44 -7.59 -1.69
C GLU A 72 2.55 -6.06 -1.65
N ALA A 73 1.69 -5.36 -0.90
CA ALA A 73 1.76 -3.91 -0.72
C ALA A 73 3.10 -3.49 -0.12
N ILE A 74 3.55 -4.15 0.95
CA ILE A 74 4.85 -3.88 1.58
C ILE A 74 6.00 -4.15 0.60
N PHE A 75 5.95 -5.25 -0.15
CA PHE A 75 6.97 -5.58 -1.13
C PHE A 75 7.07 -4.52 -2.23
N LEU A 76 5.94 -4.07 -2.76
CA LEU A 76 5.89 -3.04 -3.79
C LEU A 76 6.42 -1.69 -3.25
N LEU A 77 6.00 -1.28 -2.06
CA LEU A 77 6.51 -0.05 -1.43
C LEU A 77 8.03 -0.10 -1.21
N LYS A 78 8.59 -1.24 -0.79
CA LYS A 78 10.04 -1.43 -0.68
C LYS A 78 10.75 -1.34 -2.03
N ASN A 79 10.11 -1.83 -3.10
CA ASN A 79 10.65 -1.69 -4.45
C ASN A 79 10.69 -0.20 -4.88
N TYR A 80 9.62 0.54 -4.65
CA TYR A 80 9.60 2.00 -4.89
C TYR A 80 10.67 2.74 -4.08
N GLN A 81 10.90 2.37 -2.82
CA GLN A 81 12.00 2.94 -2.03
C GLN A 81 13.37 2.71 -2.66
N PHE A 82 13.60 1.55 -3.25
CA PHE A 82 14.88 1.21 -3.89
C PHE A 82 15.07 1.89 -5.25
N VAL A 83 13.99 2.03 -6.04
CA VAL A 83 14.03 2.62 -7.38
C VAL A 83 14.15 4.15 -7.34
N LEU A 84 13.56 4.79 -6.33
CA LEU A 84 13.59 6.25 -6.15
C LEU A 84 14.82 6.73 -5.36
N GLU A 85 15.82 5.88 -5.17
CA GLU A 85 17.09 6.16 -4.48
C GLU A 85 18.19 6.65 -5.42
#